data_AF-A0A6L3NDE8-F1
#
_entry.id   AF-A0A6L3NDE8-F1
#
_cell.length_a   1.000
_cell.length_b   1.000
_cell.length_c   1.000
_cell.angle_alpha   90.00
_cell.angle_beta   90.00
_cell.angle_gamma   90.00
#
_symmetry.space_group_name_H-M   'P 1'
#
loop_
_entity.id
_entity.type
_entity.pdbx_description
1 polymer ?
#
loop_
_entity_poly.entity_id
_entity_poly.type
_entity_poly.pdbx_seq_one_letter_code
_entity_poly.pdbx_strand_id
1 'polypeptide(L)'
;IDALPLWDESLALVTARTHRLARRRRALSPAELVGEPLVLLSRAFATRESIDRYFIEQDARPTIAIETNTVTAVLELVRRGRLATVLPDAVARESDDLCALALDPPLPSRTAALLTRKGAYRSVAARAFIARALAYRDPSGC
;
A
#
# COMPACT_ATOMS: atom_id res chain seq x y z
N ILE A 1 16.57 -6.02 18.69
CA ILE A 1 16.37 -6.41 17.28
C ILE A 1 17.19 -5.43 16.46
N ASP A 2 17.89 -5.88 15.42
CA ASP A 2 18.53 -4.99 14.45
C ASP A 2 17.62 -4.90 13.22
N ALA A 3 17.41 -3.68 12.71
CA ALA A 3 16.61 -3.42 11.51
C ALA A 3 17.53 -2.87 10.42
N LEU A 4 17.60 -3.58 9.30
CA LEU A 4 18.38 -3.17 8.14
C LEU A 4 17.42 -2.66 7.06
N PRO A 5 17.50 -1.39 6.64
CA PRO A 5 16.58 -0.85 5.64
C PRO A 5 16.78 -1.58 4.30
N LEU A 6 15.68 -1.80 3.59
CA LEU A 6 15.67 -2.42 2.27
C LEU A 6 15.26 -1.42 1.20
N TRP A 7 13.98 -1.04 1.16
CA TRP A 7 13.44 -0.06 0.22
C TRP A 7 12.31 0.74 0.87
N ASP A 8 11.98 1.88 0.28
CA ASP A 8 10.80 2.65 0.66
C ASP A 8 9.59 2.17 -0.12
N GLU A 9 8.50 1.94 0.59
CA GLU A 9 7.23 1.51 0.06
C GLU A 9 6.24 2.67 0.15
N SER A 10 5.67 3.04 -0.99
CA SER A 10 4.68 4.11 -1.11
C SER A 10 3.29 3.53 -1.23
N LEU A 11 2.33 4.13 -0.52
CA LEU A 11 0.92 3.81 -0.67
C LEU A 11 0.31 4.62 -1.81
N ALA A 12 -0.64 4.02 -2.52
CA ALA A 12 -1.44 4.69 -3.53
C ALA A 12 -2.93 4.33 -3.40
N LEU A 13 -3.80 5.16 -3.97
CA LEU A 13 -5.18 4.77 -4.18
C LEU A 13 -5.23 3.78 -5.35
N VAL A 14 -5.60 2.53 -5.06
CA VAL A 14 -5.68 1.46 -6.06
C VAL A 14 -7.13 1.26 -6.50
N THR A 15 -7.32 1.21 -7.81
CA THR A 15 -8.64 1.03 -8.47
C THR A 15 -8.52 0.06 -9.64
N ALA A 16 -9.63 -0.50 -10.13
CA ALA A 16 -9.63 -1.15 -11.44
C ALA A 16 -9.48 -0.09 -12.56
N ARG A 17 -8.91 -0.47 -13.71
CA ARG A 17 -8.84 0.43 -14.89
C ARG A 17 -10.20 0.94 -15.37
N THR A 18 -11.26 0.18 -15.11
CA THR A 18 -12.66 0.53 -15.44
C THR A 18 -13.28 1.52 -14.47
N HIS A 19 -12.64 1.79 -13.33
CA HIS A 19 -13.14 2.68 -12.29
C HIS A 19 -13.21 4.13 -12.77
N ARG A 20 -14.21 4.90 -12.30
CA ARG A 20 -14.41 6.31 -12.70
C ARG A 20 -13.18 7.19 -12.47
N LEU A 21 -12.44 6.91 -11.38
CA LEU A 21 -11.24 7.66 -10.99
C LEU A 21 -10.00 7.26 -11.81
N ALA A 22 -9.98 6.08 -12.45
CA ALA A 22 -8.82 5.61 -13.21
C ALA A 22 -8.49 6.48 -14.43
N ARG A 23 -9.43 7.31 -14.89
CA ARG A 23 -9.25 8.25 -16.02
C ARG A 23 -8.61 9.57 -15.60
N ARG A 24 -8.41 9.79 -14.29
CA ARG A 24 -7.87 11.05 -13.77
C ARG A 24 -6.36 11.10 -14.05
N ARG A 25 -5.92 12.21 -14.65
CA ARG A 25 -4.51 12.44 -15.02
C ARG A 25 -3.71 13.23 -13.99
N ARG A 26 -4.40 13.88 -13.05
CA ARG A 26 -3.78 14.61 -11.93
C ARG A 26 -3.96 13.84 -10.63
N ALA A 27 -3.08 14.10 -9.67
CA ALA A 27 -3.26 13.64 -8.30
C ALA A 27 -4.63 14.08 -7.75
N LEU A 28 -5.25 13.21 -6.97
CA LEU A 28 -6.55 13.45 -6.33
C LEU A 28 -6.34 14.09 -4.97
N SER A 29 -7.16 15.08 -4.62
CA SER A 29 -7.16 15.54 -3.23
C SER A 29 -7.95 14.58 -2.33
N PRO A 30 -7.62 14.48 -1.03
CA PRO A 30 -8.39 13.70 -0.06
C PRO A 30 -9.89 14.05 -0.06
N ALA A 31 -10.22 15.33 -0.26
CA ALA A 31 -11.60 15.80 -0.34
C ALA A 31 -12.38 15.16 -1.51
N GLU A 32 -11.72 14.84 -2.62
CA GLU A 32 -12.34 14.15 -3.76
C GLU A 32 -12.72 12.70 -3.44
N LEU A 33 -12.21 12.14 -2.34
CA LEU A 33 -12.49 10.78 -1.89
C LEU A 33 -13.62 10.68 -0.86
N VAL A 34 -14.15 11.79 -0.34
CA VAL A 34 -15.23 11.78 0.67
C VAL A 34 -16.45 10.96 0.19
N GLY A 35 -16.81 11.09 -1.09
CA GLY A 35 -17.91 10.33 -1.71
C GLY A 35 -17.50 9.00 -2.36
N GLU A 36 -16.24 8.58 -2.23
CA GLU A 36 -15.74 7.35 -2.85
C GLU A 36 -15.87 6.17 -1.87
N PRO A 37 -16.58 5.09 -2.22
CA PRO A 37 -16.62 3.89 -1.41
C PRO A 37 -15.29 3.12 -1.47
N LEU A 38 -14.66 2.97 -0.30
CA LEU A 38 -13.43 2.23 -0.13
C LEU A 38 -13.68 0.82 0.42
N VAL A 39 -12.88 -0.13 -0.05
CA VAL A 39 -12.65 -1.41 0.62
C VAL A 39 -11.26 -1.38 1.25
N LEU A 40 -11.17 -1.52 2.57
CA LEU A 40 -9.91 -1.45 3.29
C LEU A 40 -9.62 -2.73 4.09
N LEU A 41 -8.35 -2.91 4.42
CA LEU A 41 -7.96 -3.87 5.44
C LEU A 41 -8.53 -3.49 6.81
N SER A 42 -8.66 -4.48 7.68
CA SER A 42 -9.15 -4.25 9.04
C SER A 42 -8.20 -3.42 9.88
N ARG A 43 -8.74 -2.82 10.96
CA ARG A 43 -7.96 -2.01 11.91
C ARG A 43 -6.84 -2.78 12.64
N ALA A 44 -6.79 -4.10 12.50
CA ALA A 44 -5.69 -4.93 13.01
C ALA A 44 -4.38 -4.74 12.23
N PHE A 45 -4.42 -4.11 11.05
CA PHE A 45 -3.25 -3.87 10.20
C PHE A 45 -2.70 -2.46 10.39
N ALA A 46 -1.38 -2.33 10.60
CA ALA A 46 -0.71 -1.03 10.72
C ALA A 46 -0.95 -0.12 9.49
N THR A 47 -1.04 -0.69 8.29
CA THR A 47 -1.42 0.04 7.07
C THR A 47 -2.76 0.76 7.24
N ARG A 48 -3.76 0.12 7.85
CA ARG A 48 -5.08 0.73 8.09
C ARG A 48 -4.99 1.90 9.05
N GLU A 49 -4.20 1.79 10.11
CA GLU A 49 -3.96 2.90 11.04
C GLU A 49 -3.32 4.11 10.33
N SER A 50 -2.31 3.87 9.48
CA SER A 50 -1.68 4.94 8.69
C SER A 50 -2.66 5.62 7.74
N ILE A 51 -3.54 4.86 7.10
CA ILE A 51 -4.59 5.38 6.21
C ILE A 51 -5.61 6.22 6.98
N ASP A 52 -6.10 5.70 8.12
CA ASP A 52 -7.06 6.42 8.97
C ASP A 52 -6.46 7.76 9.44
N ARG A 53 -5.20 7.75 9.87
CA ARG A 53 -4.47 8.96 10.32
C ARG A 53 -4.34 9.98 9.19
N TYR A 54 -3.91 9.55 8.00
CA TYR A 54 -3.83 10.41 6.83
C TYR A 54 -5.17 11.09 6.55
N PHE A 55 -6.26 10.34 6.48
CA PHE A 55 -7.57 10.95 6.20
C PHE A 55 -8.03 11.91 7.30
N ILE A 56 -7.74 11.62 8.57
CA ILE A 56 -8.02 12.54 9.69
C ILE A 56 -7.21 13.84 9.57
N GLU A 57 -5.92 13.76 9.28
CA GLU A 57 -5.04 14.94 9.13
C GLU A 57 -5.46 15.84 7.96
N GLN A 58 -6.06 15.25 6.93
CA GLN A 58 -6.54 15.96 5.75
C GLN A 58 -8.01 16.42 5.85
N ASP A 59 -8.65 16.29 7.02
CA ASP A 59 -10.07 16.56 7.25
C ASP A 59 -11.00 15.90 6.22
N ALA A 60 -10.64 14.69 5.78
CA ALA A 60 -11.38 13.92 4.79
C ALA A 60 -11.93 12.65 5.42
N ARG A 61 -13.19 12.32 5.13
CA ARG A 61 -13.86 11.11 5.63
C ARG A 61 -14.44 10.30 4.46
N PRO A 62 -13.64 9.42 3.83
CA PRO A 62 -14.16 8.53 2.81
C PRO A 62 -15.10 7.49 3.41
N THR A 63 -16.01 6.96 2.59
CA THR A 63 -16.93 5.90 3.03
C THR A 63 -16.21 4.56 3.01
N ILE A 64 -16.03 3.91 4.16
CA ILE A 64 -15.49 2.54 4.20
C ILE A 64 -16.66 1.57 3.99
N ALA A 65 -16.88 1.16 2.74
CA ALA A 65 -18.00 0.32 2.34
C ALA A 65 -17.80 -1.14 2.77
N ILE A 66 -16.56 -1.63 2.76
CA ILE A 66 -16.21 -3.01 3.14
C ILE A 66 -14.89 -3.02 3.91
N GLU A 67 -14.84 -3.83 4.97
CA GLU A 67 -13.62 -4.13 5.72
C GLU A 67 -13.32 -5.64 5.64
N THR A 68 -12.07 -6.01 5.38
CA THR A 68 -11.62 -7.41 5.31
C THR A 68 -10.22 -7.59 5.87
N ASN A 69 -9.83 -8.81 6.22
CA ASN A 69 -8.51 -9.12 6.78
C ASN A 69 -7.54 -9.74 5.76
N THR A 70 -7.86 -9.72 4.47
CA THR A 70 -6.97 -10.26 3.43
C THR A 70 -6.81 -9.27 2.27
N VAL A 71 -5.58 -9.09 1.80
CA VAL A 71 -5.28 -8.27 0.62
C VAL A 71 -5.95 -8.86 -0.63
N THR A 72 -5.98 -10.19 -0.76
CA THR A 72 -6.63 -10.86 -1.89
C THR A 72 -8.10 -10.49 -2.01
N ALA A 73 -8.88 -10.51 -0.91
CA ALA A 73 -10.29 -10.12 -0.96
C ALA A 73 -10.48 -8.64 -1.32
N VAL A 74 -9.61 -7.75 -0.83
CA VAL A 74 -9.59 -6.33 -1.23
C VAL A 74 -9.43 -6.23 -2.74
N LEU A 75 -8.42 -6.87 -3.32
CA LEU A 75 -8.13 -6.80 -4.75
C LEU A 75 -9.27 -7.36 -5.60
N GLU A 76 -9.85 -8.50 -5.23
CA GLU A 76 -10.99 -9.09 -5.93
C GLU A 76 -12.24 -8.19 -5.92
N LEU A 77 -12.44 -7.42 -4.85
CA LEU A 77 -13.54 -6.45 -4.76
C LEU A 77 -13.26 -5.19 -5.59
N VAL A 78 -12.02 -4.69 -5.58
CA VAL A 78 -11.59 -3.55 -6.39
C VAL A 78 -11.71 -3.86 -7.89
N ARG A 79 -11.31 -5.06 -8.33
CA ARG A 79 -11.40 -5.50 -9.73
C ARG A 79 -12.81 -5.45 -10.32
N ARG A 80 -13.85 -5.52 -9.48
CA ARG A 80 -15.26 -5.35 -9.91
C ARG A 80 -15.61 -3.90 -10.31
N GLY A 81 -14.69 -2.96 -10.10
CA GLY A 81 -14.73 -1.62 -10.71
C GLY A 81 -15.60 -0.58 -10.01
N ARG A 82 -16.17 -0.88 -8.83
CA ARG A 82 -17.03 0.05 -8.07
C ARG A 82 -16.41 0.56 -6.77
N LEU A 83 -15.30 -0.02 -6.34
CA LEU A 83 -14.64 0.28 -5.08
C LEU A 83 -13.19 0.65 -5.36
N ALA A 84 -12.65 1.53 -4.53
CA ALA A 84 -11.23 1.82 -4.46
C ALA A 84 -10.63 1.27 -3.16
N THR A 85 -9.30 1.19 -3.08
CA THR A 85 -8.58 0.84 -1.85
C THR A 85 -7.31 1.67 -1.71
N VAL A 86 -6.64 1.57 -0.57
CA VAL A 86 -5.29 2.10 -0.39
C VAL A 86 -4.36 0.95 -0.03
N LEU A 87 -3.36 0.71 -0.85
CA LEU A 87 -2.37 -0.37 -0.76
C LEU A 87 -1.01 0.11 -1.27
N PRO A 88 0.08 -0.65 -1.05
CA PRO A 88 1.35 -0.39 -1.74
C PRO A 88 1.16 -0.31 -3.25
N ASP A 89 1.75 0.71 -3.87
CA ASP A 89 1.61 0.97 -5.31
C ASP A 89 2.10 -0.20 -6.19
N ALA A 90 3.09 -0.97 -5.69
CA ALA A 90 3.63 -2.18 -6.32
C ALA A 90 2.53 -3.19 -6.66
N VAL A 91 1.50 -3.33 -5.82
CA VAL A 91 0.38 -4.25 -6.04
C VAL A 91 -0.39 -3.92 -7.31
N ALA A 92 -0.55 -2.63 -7.64
CA ALA A 92 -1.20 -2.22 -8.88
C ALA A 92 -0.27 -2.35 -10.09
N ARG A 93 1.05 -2.26 -9.90
CA ARG A 93 2.05 -2.40 -10.96
C ARG A 93 2.24 -3.84 -11.43
N GLU A 94 1.99 -4.79 -10.55
CA GLU A 94 1.99 -6.23 -10.85
C GLU A 94 0.70 -6.70 -11.56
N SER A 95 -0.28 -5.83 -11.80
CA SER A 95 -1.61 -6.20 -12.32
C SER A 95 -2.02 -5.33 -13.50
N ASP A 96 -2.26 -5.94 -14.65
CA ASP A 96 -2.65 -5.22 -15.87
C ASP A 96 -4.05 -4.58 -15.82
N ASP A 97 -4.91 -5.01 -14.90
CA ASP A 97 -6.29 -4.55 -14.74
C ASP A 97 -6.47 -3.52 -13.62
N LEU A 98 -5.40 -3.19 -12.90
CA LEU A 98 -5.40 -2.20 -11.81
C LEU A 98 -4.64 -0.91 -12.21
N CYS A 99 -4.98 0.17 -11.50
CA CYS A 99 -4.31 1.46 -11.57
C CYS A 99 -3.98 1.93 -10.15
N ALA A 100 -2.74 2.39 -9.95
CA ALA A 100 -2.37 3.22 -8.81
C ALA A 100 -2.59 4.70 -9.16
N LEU A 101 -3.29 5.43 -8.29
CA LEU A 101 -3.59 6.85 -8.42
C LEU A 101 -2.93 7.59 -7.25
N ALA A 102 -2.19 8.65 -7.58
CA ALA A 102 -1.55 9.51 -6.59
C ALA A 102 -2.57 10.40 -5.88
N LEU A 103 -2.33 10.66 -4.59
CA LEU A 103 -3.03 11.69 -3.83
C LEU A 103 -2.12 12.90 -3.61
N ASP A 104 -2.74 14.07 -3.44
CA ASP A 104 -2.06 15.32 -3.07
C ASP A 104 -2.79 15.98 -1.89
N PRO A 105 -2.19 16.05 -0.68
CA PRO A 105 -0.82 15.60 -0.37
C PRO A 105 -0.65 14.08 -0.45
N PRO A 106 0.57 13.57 -0.67
CA PRO A 106 0.81 12.14 -0.85
C PRO A 106 0.49 11.33 0.40
N LEU A 107 0.06 10.08 0.20
CA LEU A 107 -0.05 9.10 1.28
C LEU A 107 1.33 8.83 1.90
N PRO A 108 1.38 8.45 3.20
CA PRO A 108 2.65 8.20 3.87
C PRO A 108 3.39 7.02 3.24
N SER A 109 4.69 7.17 3.08
CA SER A 109 5.61 6.08 2.75
C SER A 109 6.18 5.44 4.01
N ARG A 110 6.68 4.21 3.89
CA ARG A 110 7.38 3.50 4.96
C ARG A 110 8.59 2.75 4.42
N THR A 111 9.65 2.66 5.21
CA THR A 111 10.82 1.87 4.85
C THR A 111 10.61 0.41 5.23
N ALA A 112 10.54 -0.47 4.24
CA ALA A 112 10.63 -1.91 4.45
C ALA A 112 12.01 -2.26 5.01
N ALA A 113 12.07 -3.13 6.02
CA ALA A 113 13.32 -3.48 6.69
C ALA A 113 13.43 -4.98 6.95
N LEU A 114 14.64 -5.50 6.83
CA LEU A 114 14.99 -6.84 7.26
C LEU A 114 15.29 -6.82 8.76
N LEU A 115 14.47 -7.55 9.52
CA LEU A 115 14.61 -7.64 10.98
C LEU A 115 15.43 -8.86 11.38
N THR A 116 16.40 -8.66 12.27
CA THR A 116 17.21 -9.76 12.82
C THR A 116 17.32 -9.67 14.34
N ARG A 117 17.46 -10.83 14.98
CA ARG A 117 17.76 -10.87 16.41
C ARG A 117 19.21 -10.44 16.63
N LYS A 118 19.40 -9.38 17.43
CA LYS A 118 20.72 -8.88 17.83
C LYS A 118 21.47 -9.94 18.61
N GLY A 119 22.74 -10.17 18.26
CA GLY A 119 23.63 -11.12 18.95
C GLY A 119 23.31 -12.60 18.78
N ALA A 120 22.34 -12.98 17.92
CA ALA A 120 22.04 -14.39 17.66
C ALA A 120 23.01 -14.99 16.64
N TYR A 121 23.34 -16.28 16.80
CA TYR A 121 24.05 -17.05 15.78
C TYR A 121 23.25 -17.03 14.46
N ARG A 122 23.95 -16.78 13.35
CA ARG A 122 23.37 -16.79 12.00
C ARG A 122 23.96 -17.94 11.20
N SER A 123 23.11 -18.85 10.74
CA SER A 123 23.51 -19.93 9.85
C SER A 123 24.08 -19.38 8.53
N VAL A 124 24.75 -20.23 7.75
CA VAL A 124 25.22 -19.88 6.40
C VAL A 124 24.04 -19.47 5.53
N ALA A 125 22.93 -20.21 5.58
CA ALA A 125 21.72 -19.90 4.83
C ALA A 125 21.12 -18.54 5.22
N ALA A 126 21.06 -18.21 6.51
CA ALA A 126 20.56 -16.92 6.97
C ALA A 126 21.45 -15.76 6.49
N ARG A 127 22.77 -15.91 6.54
CA ARG A 127 23.70 -14.90 6.02
C ARG A 127 23.56 -14.69 4.51
N ALA A 128 23.42 -15.78 3.75
CA ALA A 128 23.20 -15.72 2.31
C ALA A 128 21.88 -15.03 1.96
N PHE A 129 20.79 -15.35 2.67
CA PHE A 129 19.50 -14.70 2.49
C PHE A 129 19.57 -13.20 2.79
N ILE A 130 20.20 -12.80 3.90
CA ILE A 130 20.39 -11.39 4.27
C ILE A 130 21.15 -10.65 3.16
N ALA A 131 22.26 -11.21 2.68
CA ALA A 131 23.02 -10.60 1.59
C ALA A 131 22.17 -10.46 0.31
N ARG A 132 21.37 -11.49 -0.02
CA ARG A 132 20.50 -11.46 -1.20
C ARG A 132 19.36 -10.45 -1.08
N ALA A 133 18.77 -10.32 0.11
CA ALA A 133 17.71 -9.37 0.41
C ALA A 133 18.22 -7.92 0.41
N LEU A 134 19.41 -7.65 0.95
CA LEU A 134 20.03 -6.33 0.91
C LEU A 134 20.46 -5.92 -0.50
N ALA A 135 20.82 -6.90 -1.34
CA ALA A 135 21.10 -6.66 -2.75
C ALA A 135 19.83 -6.61 -3.62
N TYR A 136 18.66 -7.00 -3.07
CA TYR A 136 17.40 -6.89 -3.78
C TYR A 136 17.04 -5.42 -3.90
N ARG A 137 16.97 -4.94 -5.12
CA ARG A 137 16.31 -3.68 -5.43
C ARG A 137 14.88 -4.02 -5.81
N ASP A 138 13.93 -3.34 -5.20
CA ASP A 138 12.54 -3.43 -5.63
C ASP A 138 12.50 -3.12 -7.14
N PRO A 139 12.09 -4.07 -8.01
CA PRO A 139 11.93 -3.81 -9.44
C PRO A 139 10.85 -2.76 -9.71
N SER A 140 10.02 -2.45 -8.71
CA SER A 140 9.08 -1.34 -8.68
C SER A 140 9.75 -0.01 -8.32
N GLY A 141 11.07 0.06 -8.17
CA GLY A 141 11.78 1.32 -7.96
C GLY A 141 12.18 1.97 -9.29
N CYS A 142 11.31 2.80 -9.87
CA CYS A 142 11.68 3.80 -10.87
C CYS A 142 10.79 5.04 -10.74
#